data_AF-A0A328RUD6-F1
#
_entry.id   AF-A0A328RUD6-F1
#
_cell.length_a   1.000
_cell.length_b   1.000
_cell.length_c   1.000
_cell.angle_alpha   90.00
_cell.angle_beta   90.00
_cell.angle_gamma   90.00
#
_symmetry.space_group_name_H-M   'P 1'
#
loop_
_entity.id
_entity.type
_entity.pdbx_description
1 polymer ?
#
loop_
_entity_poly.entity_id
_entity_poly.type
_entity_poly.pdbx_seq_one_letter_code
_entity_poly.pdbx_strand_id
1 'polypeptide(L)' 'MISYVTEPTGEWVSYDDTNSIREKVNYIQDQNLGGAMIWELTGDDENHTLLQLIHSELND' A
#
# COMPACT_ATOMS: atom_id res chain seq x y z
N MET A 1 -1.73 6.99 -7.29
CA MET A 1 -0.62 6.58 -8.18
C MET A 1 0.10 5.39 -7.54
N ILE A 2 0.82 4.58 -8.32
CA ILE A 2 1.67 3.50 -7.78
C ILE A 2 3.14 3.89 -7.87
N SER A 3 3.94 3.44 -6.92
CA SER A 3 5.37 3.71 -6.87
C SER A 3 6.15 2.72 -7.73
N TYR A 4 7.32 3.16 -8.21
CA TYR A 4 8.18 2.33 -9.03
C TYR A 4 9.65 2.73 -8.94
N VAL A 5 10.52 1.77 -9.25
CA VAL A 5 11.96 1.97 -9.41
C VAL A 5 12.43 1.39 -10.74
N THR A 6 13.53 1.94 -11.26
CA THR A 6 14.24 1.42 -12.44
C THR A 6 15.63 1.01 -12.04
N GLU A 7 15.99 -0.24 -12.29
CA GLU A 7 17.34 -0.77 -12.04
C GLU A 7 18.31 -0.35 -13.17
N PRO A 8 19.62 -0.25 -12.90
CA PRO A 8 20.62 0.09 -13.93
C PRO A 8 20.67 -0.90 -15.11
N THR A 9 20.26 -2.14 -14.88
CA THR A 9 20.14 -3.22 -15.87
C THR A 9 18.90 -3.09 -16.77
N GLY A 10 18.02 -2.14 -16.47
CA GLY A 10 16.87 -1.77 -17.30
C GLY A 10 15.54 -2.37 -16.85
N GLU A 11 15.52 -3.19 -15.80
CA GLU A 11 14.28 -3.68 -15.21
C GLU A 11 13.52 -2.55 -14.50
N TRP A 12 12.20 -2.66 -14.54
CA TRP A 12 11.28 -1.77 -13.86
C TRP A 12 10.44 -2.58 -12.88
N VAL A 13 10.34 -2.10 -11.65
CA VAL A 13 9.57 -2.75 -10.59
C VAL A 13 8.58 -1.75 -10.03
N SER A 14 7.29 -2.05 -10.16
CA SER A 14 6.22 -1.35 -9.42
C SER A 14 5.91 -2.05 -8.11
N TYR A 15 5.60 -1.27 -7.10
CA TYR A 15 5.24 -1.76 -5.78
C TYR A 15 4.37 -0.73 -5.05
N ASP A 16 3.74 -1.19 -3.97
CA ASP A 16 3.05 -0.32 -3.04
C ASP A 16 4.00 0.17 -1.95
N ASP A 17 3.88 1.45 -1.62
CA ASP A 17 4.57 2.14 -0.55
C ASP A 17 3.55 2.91 0.30
N THR A 18 4.03 3.63 1.31
CA THR A 18 3.16 4.38 2.22
C THR A 18 2.31 5.44 1.50
N ASN A 19 2.80 6.04 0.42
CA ASN A 19 2.05 7.05 -0.33
C ASN A 19 0.91 6.40 -1.13
N SER A 20 1.23 5.38 -1.92
CA SER A 20 0.24 4.67 -2.74
C SER A 20 -0.80 3.94 -1.91
N ILE A 21 -0.44 3.39 -0.75
CA ILE A 21 -1.40 2.82 0.21
C ILE A 21 -2.32 3.90 0.79
N ARG A 22 -1.79 5.07 1.19
CA ARG A 22 -2.64 6.17 1.70
C ARG A 22 -3.66 6.63 0.67
N GLU A 23 -3.27 6.76 -0.59
CA GLU A 23 -4.20 7.09 -1.68
C GLU A 23 -5.29 6.01 -1.87
N LYS A 24 -4.93 4.73 -1.75
CA LYS A 24 -5.91 3.62 -1.83
C LYS A 24 -6.87 3.62 -0.65
N VAL A 25 -6.41 3.93 0.56
CA VAL A 25 -7.26 4.05 1.74
C VAL A 25 -8.22 5.25 1.61
N ASN A 26 -7.72 6.41 1.18
CA ASN A 26 -8.56 7.57 0.90
C ASN A 26 -9.66 7.21 -0.11
N TYR A 27 -9.31 6.49 -1.18
CA TYR A 27 -10.30 6.02 -2.16
C TYR A 27 -11.36 5.09 -1.55
N ILE A 28 -10.95 4.17 -0.66
CA ILE A 28 -11.89 3.28 0.06
C ILE A 28 -12.89 4.09 0.87
N GLN A 29 -12.44 5.11 1.59
CA GLN A 29 -13.28 5.99 2.40
C GLN A 29 -14.21 6.85 1.52
N ASP A 30 -13.66 7.51 0.50
CA ASP A 30 -14.41 8.37 -0.43
C ASP A 30 -15.52 7.63 -1.17
N GLN A 31 -15.30 6.34 -1.46
CA GLN A 31 -16.28 5.48 -2.14
C GLN A 31 -17.15 4.66 -1.18
N ASN A 32 -16.98 4.81 0.14
CA ASN A 32 -17.70 4.05 1.17
C ASN A 32 -17.62 2.52 0.93
N LEU A 33 -16.42 2.00 0.67
CA LEU A 33 -16.17 0.58 0.44
C LEU A 33 -15.95 -0.16 1.77
N GLY A 34 -16.12 -1.49 1.75
CA GLY A 34 -16.07 -2.32 2.96
C GLY A 34 -14.70 -2.55 3.61
N GLY A 35 -13.62 -2.03 3.02
CA GLY A 35 -12.25 -2.17 3.53
C GLY A 35 -11.22 -2.51 2.46
N ALA A 36 -10.03 -2.93 2.91
CA ALA A 36 -8.90 -3.32 2.06
C ALA A 36 -8.58 -4.82 2.20
N MET A 37 -8.01 -5.40 1.14
CA MET A 37 -7.39 -6.73 1.16
C MET A 37 -5.93 -6.57 0.75
N ILE A 38 -5.03 -7.28 1.45
CA ILE A 38 -3.60 -7.31 1.13
C ILE A 38 -3.18 -8.73 0.74
N TRP A 39 -2.26 -8.83 -0.21
CA TRP A 39 -1.61 -10.06 -0.61
C TRP A 39 -0.10 -9.82 -0.70
N GLU A 40 0.72 -10.41 0.15
CA GLU A 40 0.40 -11.17 1.35
C GLU A 40 1.24 -10.70 2.53
N LEU A 41 0.87 -11.11 3.75
CA LEU A 41 1.41 -10.51 4.96
C LEU A 41 2.94 -10.69 5.08
N THR A 42 3.49 -11.81 4.62
CA THR A 42 4.95 -12.02 4.69
C THR A 42 5.75 -11.20 3.68
N GLY A 43 5.08 -10.53 2.75
CA GLY A 43 5.69 -9.59 1.81
C GLY A 43 5.90 -8.18 2.35
N ASP A 44 5.40 -7.87 3.55
CA ASP A 44 5.64 -6.59 4.23
C ASP A 44 6.99 -6.59 4.96
N ASP A 45 7.45 -5.42 5.39
CA ASP A 45 8.68 -5.29 6.17
C ASP A 45 8.53 -5.87 7.60
N GLU A 46 9.65 -5.96 8.33
CA GLU A 46 9.69 -6.51 9.69
C GLU A 46 8.80 -5.73 10.69
N ASN A 47 8.44 -4.48 10.36
CA ASN A 47 7.58 -3.65 11.18
C ASN A 47 6.11 -3.69 10.72
N HIS A 48 5.78 -4.43 9.66
CA HIS A 48 4.47 -4.44 9.04
C HIS A 48 3.99 -3.02 8.68
N THR A 49 4.88 -2.19 8.13
CA THR A 49 4.64 -0.76 7.89
C THR A 49 3.38 -0.52 7.06
N LEU A 50 3.14 -1.30 6.00
CA LEU A 50 1.97 -1.09 5.15
C LEU A 50 0.68 -1.57 5.81
N LEU A 51 0.72 -2.70 6.52
CA LEU A 51 -0.44 -3.17 7.29
C LEU A 51 -0.84 -2.16 8.39
N GLN A 52 0.14 -1.63 9.14
CA GLN A 52 -0.13 -0.66 10.20
C GLN A 52 -0.78 0.62 9.65
N LEU A 53 -0.33 1.10 8.49
CA LEU A 53 -0.92 2.27 7.84
C LEU A 53 -2.38 2.02 7.43
N ILE A 54 -2.68 0.86 6.83
CA ILE A 54 -4.06 0.49 6.49
C ILE A 54 -4.92 0.43 7.75
N HIS A 55 -4.39 -0.18 8.82
CA HIS A 55 -5.10 -0.32 10.06
C HIS A 55 -5.38 1.03 10.74
N SER A 56 -4.42 1.95 10.79
CA SER A 56 -4.62 3.27 11.40
C SER A 56 -5.65 4.08 10.62
N GLU A 57 -5.50 4.16 9.30
CA GLU A 57 -6.32 5.08 8.49
C GLU A 57 -7.77 4.58 8.31
N LEU A 58 -8.04 3.26 8.38
CA LEU A 58 -9.40 2.70 8.26
C LEU A 58 -10.15 2.53 9.58
N ASN A 59 -9.49 2.59 10.74
CA ASN A 59 -10.11 2.36 12.05
C ASN A 59 -10.09 3.57 13.00
N ASP A 60 -9.57 4.71 12.56
CA ASP A 60 -9.63 5.99 13.30
C ASP A 60 -11.01 6.68 13.18
#